data_AF-A0AAV1ZLT7-F1
#
_entry.id   AF-A0AAV1ZLT7-F1
#
_cell.length_a   1.000
_cell.length_b   1.000
_cell.length_c   1.000
_cell.angle_alpha   90.00
_cell.angle_beta   90.00
_cell.angle_gamma   90.00
#
_symmetry.space_group_name_H-M   'P 1'
#
loop_
_entity.id
_entity.type
_entity.pdbx_description
1 polymer ?
#
loop_
_entity_poly.entity_id
_entity_poly.type
_entity_poly.pdbx_seq_one_letter_code
_entity_poly.pdbx_strand_id
1 'polypeptide(L)'
;MALNGINLPLAFTAQEAIYYKVFKEMNFTDHDIEVFFTGPAFLAWNRMGNMQAWVGPLSENWHRNQVELQHKILKRMRDFGMTPVLPAFSGRVVPAFKRNFPNANTTYMNKTWAHFQPPFAFVTFLQPTDSLFQEIGANFLRTYISEFGTNHVYSADLFNEMPPPSSDPNYLQSCSKSLYKSLTTVDPEAVWITQGWMFYSDSDIWQPAQARAFLRAVPLGKMIILDLQSELHPQYHRLPSYYGQPFIWCMLHNYGGVIGLYGSLDQVNTGPFEGRNYEGSTMIGTGLTPEGIETNDIVYELMNEMAWRKGPVDFHEWLEDFARRRYGTDSAKLQLALMYLKRSVYNATDPYPNHGKYILIRRPSLKLTPYVWYSPNDVFVAWDLFVNASDDPILSQSPLYKHDLVDITRQGLQLTMDAMYPKVVQAFRRRNVTVLRKGDSMNTMPETK
;
A
#
# COMPACT_ATOMS: atom_id res chain seq x y z
N MET A 1 4.37 8.74 13.31
CA MET A 1 3.14 9.45 12.86
C MET A 1 3.12 10.90 13.33
N ALA A 2 2.88 11.19 14.62
CA ALA A 2 2.78 12.56 15.12
C ALA A 2 4.04 13.42 14.86
N LEU A 3 5.23 12.88 15.14
CA LEU A 3 6.50 13.56 14.86
C LEU A 3 6.73 13.89 13.38
N ASN A 4 6.09 13.15 12.47
CA ASN A 4 6.17 13.35 11.02
C ASN A 4 5.01 14.20 10.47
N GLY A 5 4.18 14.79 11.33
CA GLY A 5 3.06 15.65 10.92
C GLY A 5 1.85 14.92 10.33
N ILE A 6 1.75 13.59 10.49
CA ILE A 6 0.59 12.83 10.00
C ILE A 6 -0.67 13.22 10.79
N ASN A 7 -1.71 13.69 10.09
CA ASN A 7 -2.98 14.12 10.69
C ASN A 7 -4.23 13.40 10.14
N LEU A 8 -4.11 12.56 9.09
CA LEU A 8 -5.24 11.85 8.48
C LEU A 8 -4.96 10.33 8.32
N PRO A 9 -4.78 9.57 9.41
CA PRO A 9 -4.46 8.14 9.32
C PRO A 9 -5.69 7.24 9.17
N LEU A 10 -5.54 6.10 8.50
CA LEU A 10 -6.55 5.02 8.51
C LEU A 10 -6.66 4.36 9.88
N ALA A 11 -7.89 4.08 10.33
CA ALA A 11 -8.15 3.36 11.59
C ALA A 11 -9.20 2.26 11.36
N PHE A 12 -8.78 1.18 10.74
CA PHE A 12 -9.64 0.08 10.25
C PHE A 12 -9.79 -1.10 11.21
N THR A 13 -9.11 -1.07 12.35
CA THR A 13 -9.17 -2.11 13.39
C THR A 13 -10.63 -2.31 13.83
N ALA A 14 -10.97 -3.57 14.15
CA ALA A 14 -12.27 -4.01 14.66
C ALA A 14 -13.47 -3.95 13.70
N GLN A 15 -13.32 -3.54 12.43
CA GLN A 15 -14.45 -3.45 11.52
C GLN A 15 -15.16 -4.80 11.30
N GLU A 16 -14.43 -5.92 11.41
CA GLU A 16 -15.02 -7.27 11.34
C GLU A 16 -16.01 -7.51 12.48
N ALA A 17 -15.74 -7.01 13.68
CA ALA A 17 -16.66 -7.12 14.82
C ALA A 17 -17.96 -6.32 14.59
N ILE A 18 -17.87 -5.19 13.90
CA ILE A 18 -19.03 -4.38 13.53
C ILE A 18 -19.85 -5.07 12.44
N TYR A 19 -19.20 -5.57 11.39
CA TYR A 19 -19.86 -6.39 10.37
C TYR A 19 -20.55 -7.62 10.98
N TYR A 20 -19.91 -8.28 11.94
CA TYR A 20 -20.50 -9.42 12.64
C TYR A 20 -21.81 -9.02 13.34
N LYS A 21 -21.81 -7.94 14.13
CA LYS A 21 -23.03 -7.42 14.78
C LYS A 21 -24.14 -7.14 13.77
N VAL A 22 -23.82 -6.42 12.69
CA VAL A 22 -24.78 -6.06 11.63
C VAL A 22 -25.38 -7.30 10.97
N PHE A 23 -24.56 -8.28 10.58
CA PHE A 23 -25.08 -9.48 9.94
C PHE A 23 -25.85 -10.40 10.90
N LYS A 24 -25.50 -10.42 12.19
CA LYS A 24 -26.29 -11.12 13.22
C LYS A 24 -27.70 -10.54 13.35
N GLU A 25 -27.85 -9.21 13.33
CA GLU A 25 -29.15 -8.54 13.35
C GLU A 25 -30.01 -8.86 12.11
N MET A 26 -29.36 -9.18 10.99
CA MET A 26 -30.00 -9.63 9.76
C MET A 26 -30.32 -11.14 9.73
N ASN A 27 -30.28 -11.81 10.89
CA ASN A 27 -30.57 -13.23 11.08
C ASN A 27 -29.65 -14.19 10.29
N PHE A 28 -28.38 -13.81 10.09
CA PHE A 28 -27.37 -14.76 9.62
C PHE A 28 -26.83 -15.60 10.79
N THR A 29 -26.53 -16.87 10.51
CA THR A 29 -25.91 -17.77 11.48
C THR A 29 -24.43 -17.40 11.66
N ASP A 30 -23.82 -17.85 12.75
CA ASP A 30 -22.39 -17.59 12.99
C ASP A 30 -21.55 -18.15 11.84
N HIS A 31 -21.90 -19.33 11.34
CA HIS A 31 -21.25 -19.95 10.20
C HIS A 31 -21.31 -19.08 8.93
N ASP A 32 -22.46 -18.46 8.61
CA ASP A 32 -22.58 -17.61 7.42
C ASP A 32 -21.67 -16.39 7.46
N ILE A 33 -21.46 -15.86 8.68
CA ILE A 33 -20.64 -14.69 8.93
C ILE A 33 -19.15 -15.08 8.98
N GLU A 34 -18.84 -16.21 9.59
CA GLU A 34 -17.48 -16.74 9.70
C GLU A 34 -16.86 -17.01 8.31
N VAL A 35 -17.65 -17.51 7.35
CA VAL A 35 -17.18 -17.74 5.97
C VAL A 35 -17.13 -16.47 5.11
N PHE A 36 -17.55 -15.31 5.64
CA PHE A 36 -17.35 -14.02 4.98
C PHE A 36 -15.94 -13.47 5.21
N PHE A 37 -15.37 -13.68 6.40
CA PHE A 37 -14.05 -13.16 6.75
C PHE A 37 -12.91 -14.11 6.36
N THR A 38 -11.75 -13.55 6.05
CA THR A 38 -10.49 -14.30 5.96
C THR A 38 -9.81 -14.40 7.32
N GLY A 39 -8.69 -15.14 7.39
CA GLY A 39 -7.79 -15.07 8.54
C GLY A 39 -7.12 -13.70 8.68
N PRO A 40 -6.59 -13.35 9.87
CA PRO A 40 -6.09 -12.00 10.19
C PRO A 40 -5.10 -11.40 9.18
N ALA A 41 -4.19 -12.21 8.65
CA ALA A 41 -3.15 -11.78 7.71
C ALA A 41 -3.68 -11.40 6.32
N PHE A 42 -4.95 -11.70 6.01
CA PHE A 42 -5.55 -11.47 4.69
C PHE A 42 -6.73 -10.47 4.74
N LEU A 43 -6.90 -9.76 5.87
CA LEU A 43 -8.04 -8.87 6.07
C LEU A 43 -8.04 -7.66 5.12
N ALA A 44 -6.88 -7.18 4.67
CA ALA A 44 -6.81 -6.09 3.69
C ALA A 44 -7.61 -6.43 2.41
N TRP A 45 -7.32 -7.58 1.80
CA TRP A 45 -8.01 -8.05 0.59
C TRP A 45 -9.45 -8.49 0.84
N ASN A 46 -9.79 -8.92 2.06
CA ASN A 46 -11.19 -9.19 2.43
C ASN A 46 -12.02 -7.91 2.50
N ARG A 47 -11.51 -6.85 3.16
CA ARG A 47 -12.17 -5.54 3.29
C ARG A 47 -12.37 -4.87 1.94
N MET A 48 -11.41 -5.03 1.02
CA MET A 48 -11.51 -4.56 -0.37
C MET A 48 -12.40 -5.48 -1.25
N GLY A 49 -12.86 -6.61 -0.71
CA GLY A 49 -13.77 -7.54 -1.38
C GLY A 49 -13.14 -8.37 -2.50
N ASN A 50 -11.82 -8.56 -2.45
CA ASN A 50 -11.09 -9.39 -3.39
C ASN A 50 -11.21 -10.88 -3.06
N MET A 51 -11.35 -11.22 -1.77
CA MET A 51 -11.40 -12.60 -1.29
C MET A 51 -12.21 -12.75 0.00
N GLN A 52 -12.58 -13.98 0.34
CA GLN A 52 -13.33 -14.35 1.54
C GLN A 52 -12.90 -15.74 2.04
N ALA A 53 -13.28 -16.10 3.28
CA ALA A 53 -13.09 -17.41 3.92
C ALA A 53 -11.65 -17.95 4.09
N TRP A 54 -10.69 -17.53 3.25
CA TRP A 54 -9.34 -18.08 3.21
C TRP A 54 -8.65 -17.96 4.57
N VAL A 55 -8.21 -19.11 5.10
CA VAL A 55 -7.57 -19.26 6.43
C VAL A 55 -8.32 -18.58 7.59
N GLY A 56 -9.64 -18.46 7.49
CA GLY A 56 -10.52 -18.14 8.61
C GLY A 56 -10.90 -19.39 9.43
N PRO A 57 -11.83 -19.28 10.39
CA PRO A 57 -12.56 -18.07 10.79
C PRO A 57 -11.80 -17.22 11.82
N LEU A 58 -12.31 -16.02 12.08
CA LEU A 58 -11.87 -15.19 13.20
C LEU A 58 -12.56 -15.64 14.49
N SER A 59 -11.80 -15.81 15.56
CA SER A 59 -12.37 -16.21 16.86
C SER A 59 -13.08 -15.04 17.56
N GLU A 60 -14.00 -15.34 18.48
CA GLU A 60 -14.61 -14.33 19.35
C GLU A 60 -13.56 -13.51 20.13
N ASN A 61 -12.51 -14.19 20.63
CA ASN A 61 -11.38 -13.54 21.30
C ASN A 61 -10.68 -12.52 20.40
N TRP A 62 -10.54 -12.82 19.10
CA TRP A 62 -10.00 -11.88 18.13
C TRP A 62 -10.88 -10.63 18.06
N HIS A 63 -12.19 -10.79 17.86
CA HIS A 63 -13.12 -9.65 17.77
C HIS A 63 -13.06 -8.75 19.01
N ARG A 64 -13.12 -9.33 20.21
CA ARG A 64 -13.06 -8.58 21.47
C ARG A 64 -11.74 -7.81 21.62
N ASN A 65 -10.62 -8.45 21.32
CA ASN A 65 -9.30 -7.81 21.42
C ASN A 65 -9.14 -6.68 20.38
N GLN A 66 -9.67 -6.85 19.17
CA GLN A 66 -9.63 -5.80 18.15
C GLN A 66 -10.46 -4.59 18.55
N VAL A 67 -11.66 -4.79 19.13
CA VAL A 67 -12.50 -3.68 19.62
C VAL A 67 -11.75 -2.89 20.71
N GLU A 68 -11.17 -3.57 21.70
CA GLU A 68 -10.38 -2.90 22.75
C GLU A 68 -9.19 -2.13 22.17
N LEU A 69 -8.49 -2.71 21.20
CA LEU A 69 -7.36 -2.08 20.52
C LEU A 69 -7.80 -0.83 19.75
N GLN A 70 -8.92 -0.89 19.03
CA GLN A 70 -9.42 0.24 18.25
C GLN A 70 -9.80 1.43 19.14
N HIS A 71 -10.40 1.19 20.31
CA HIS A 71 -10.63 2.25 21.30
C HIS A 71 -9.33 2.95 21.72
N LYS A 72 -8.26 2.18 21.98
CA LYS A 72 -6.93 2.73 22.32
C LYS A 72 -6.31 3.52 21.17
N ILE A 73 -6.41 3.00 19.93
CA ILE A 73 -5.89 3.67 18.72
C ILE A 73 -6.60 5.01 18.51
N LEU A 74 -7.93 5.00 18.44
CA LEU A 74 -8.72 6.20 18.17
C LEU A 74 -8.55 7.26 19.26
N LYS A 75 -8.53 6.84 20.53
CA LYS A 75 -8.23 7.76 21.63
C LYS A 75 -6.88 8.45 21.39
N ARG A 76 -5.82 7.68 21.13
CA ARG A 76 -4.48 8.27 20.97
C ARG A 76 -4.36 9.15 19.73
N MET A 77 -4.98 8.78 18.62
CA MET A 77 -5.01 9.61 17.40
C MET A 77 -5.70 10.95 17.68
N ARG A 78 -6.88 10.93 18.31
CA ARG A 78 -7.65 12.13 18.66
C ARG A 78 -6.95 12.99 19.71
N ASP A 79 -6.27 12.39 20.70
CA ASP A 79 -5.45 13.12 21.68
C ASP A 79 -4.35 13.97 20.99
N PHE A 80 -3.83 13.52 19.84
CA PHE A 80 -2.86 14.27 19.02
C PHE A 80 -3.51 15.23 18.00
N GLY A 81 -4.83 15.35 17.97
CA GLY A 81 -5.54 16.16 16.98
C GLY A 81 -5.59 15.57 15.57
N MET A 82 -5.30 14.27 15.42
CA MET A 82 -5.48 13.58 14.14
C MET A 82 -6.97 13.35 13.86
N THR A 83 -7.32 13.23 12.59
CA THR A 83 -8.62 12.83 12.05
C THR A 83 -8.51 11.39 11.55
N PRO A 84 -8.89 10.38 12.36
CA PRO A 84 -8.92 9.00 11.91
C PRO A 84 -9.93 8.81 10.78
N VAL A 85 -9.52 8.16 9.71
CA VAL A 85 -10.39 7.70 8.64
C VAL A 85 -10.99 6.36 9.03
N LEU A 86 -12.32 6.32 9.16
CA LEU A 86 -13.06 5.13 9.57
C LEU A 86 -13.55 4.33 8.35
N PRO A 87 -13.75 3.01 8.46
CA PRO A 87 -14.28 2.22 7.36
C PRO A 87 -15.78 2.51 7.13
N ALA A 88 -16.25 2.24 5.92
CA ALA A 88 -17.66 2.26 5.57
C ALA A 88 -18.05 1.06 4.71
N PHE A 89 -19.35 0.77 4.66
CA PHE A 89 -19.88 -0.34 3.88
C PHE A 89 -19.66 -0.12 2.38
N SER A 90 -19.05 -1.12 1.74
CA SER A 90 -18.71 -1.07 0.32
C SER A 90 -19.49 -2.09 -0.53
N GLY A 91 -20.60 -2.64 -0.04
CA GLY A 91 -21.46 -3.55 -0.83
C GLY A 91 -21.15 -5.04 -0.71
N ARG A 92 -20.14 -5.43 0.07
CA ARG A 92 -19.78 -6.85 0.25
C ARG A 92 -20.66 -7.46 1.33
N VAL A 93 -21.27 -8.59 1.02
CA VAL A 93 -22.21 -9.29 1.91
C VAL A 93 -21.86 -10.77 2.02
N VAL A 94 -22.37 -11.43 3.06
CA VAL A 94 -22.12 -12.86 3.32
C VAL A 94 -22.49 -13.74 2.11
N PRO A 95 -21.78 -14.86 1.84
CA PRO A 95 -22.10 -15.74 0.71
C PRO A 95 -23.55 -16.24 0.70
N ALA A 96 -24.12 -16.47 1.89
CA ALA A 96 -25.50 -16.93 2.06
C ALA A 96 -26.57 -15.83 1.92
N PHE A 97 -26.22 -14.62 1.45
CA PHE A 97 -27.12 -13.45 1.52
C PHE A 97 -28.51 -13.69 0.93
N LYS A 98 -28.58 -14.33 -0.25
CA LYS A 98 -29.85 -14.64 -0.93
C LYS A 98 -30.73 -15.65 -0.20
N ARG A 99 -30.21 -16.39 0.78
CA ARG A 99 -31.05 -17.28 1.60
C ARG A 99 -32.04 -16.49 2.46
N ASN A 100 -31.59 -15.36 3.02
CA ASN A 100 -32.43 -14.49 3.84
C ASN A 100 -33.11 -13.41 2.97
N PHE A 101 -32.46 -12.97 1.88
CA PHE A 101 -32.96 -11.92 0.99
C PHE A 101 -33.02 -12.40 -0.48
N PRO A 102 -34.00 -13.24 -0.86
CA PRO A 102 -34.02 -13.91 -2.17
C PRO A 102 -34.17 -12.95 -3.36
N ASN A 103 -34.78 -11.79 -3.14
CA ASN A 103 -35.01 -10.77 -4.16
C ASN A 103 -33.87 -9.74 -4.25
N ALA A 104 -32.84 -9.85 -3.40
CA ALA A 104 -31.72 -8.93 -3.43
C ALA A 104 -30.97 -9.01 -4.77
N ASN A 105 -30.70 -7.85 -5.36
CA ASN A 105 -29.90 -7.71 -6.55
C ASN A 105 -28.42 -7.83 -6.18
N THR A 106 -27.92 -9.06 -6.13
CA THR A 106 -26.50 -9.35 -5.95
C THR A 106 -25.88 -9.88 -7.23
N THR A 107 -24.63 -9.50 -7.46
CA THR A 107 -23.74 -10.14 -8.43
C THR A 107 -22.55 -10.76 -7.70
N TYR A 108 -21.75 -11.54 -8.41
CA TYR A 108 -20.42 -11.90 -7.93
C TYR A 108 -19.41 -10.98 -8.58
N MET A 109 -18.40 -10.55 -7.82
CA MET A 109 -17.27 -9.85 -8.41
C MET A 109 -16.53 -10.84 -9.33
N ASN A 110 -16.66 -10.64 -10.64
CA ASN A 110 -16.54 -11.67 -11.68
C ASN A 110 -15.09 -12.04 -12.09
N LYS A 111 -14.11 -11.66 -11.27
CA LYS A 111 -12.68 -11.90 -11.51
C LYS A 111 -12.15 -12.88 -10.46
N THR A 112 -11.46 -13.93 -10.90
CA THR A 112 -10.63 -14.74 -10.01
C THR A 112 -9.40 -13.92 -9.59
N TRP A 113 -9.59 -13.09 -8.57
CA TRP A 113 -8.52 -12.26 -8.05
C TRP A 113 -7.36 -13.13 -7.57
N ALA A 114 -6.14 -12.79 -8.01
CA ALA A 114 -4.91 -13.54 -7.74
C ALA A 114 -5.00 -15.08 -7.94
N HIS A 115 -5.82 -15.53 -8.90
CA HIS A 115 -6.07 -16.94 -9.22
C HIS A 115 -6.76 -17.77 -8.11
N PHE A 116 -7.26 -17.15 -7.04
CA PHE A 116 -8.11 -17.83 -6.06
C PHE A 116 -9.35 -18.40 -6.74
N GLN A 117 -9.72 -19.62 -6.34
CA GLN A 117 -10.89 -20.32 -6.82
C GLN A 117 -12.04 -20.21 -5.80
N PRO A 118 -13.30 -20.46 -6.19
CA PRO A 118 -14.37 -20.67 -5.23
C PRO A 118 -13.98 -21.73 -4.17
N PRO A 119 -14.35 -21.55 -2.88
CA PRO A 119 -15.21 -20.48 -2.36
C PRO A 119 -14.47 -19.19 -1.95
N PHE A 120 -13.16 -19.08 -2.20
CA PHE A 120 -12.32 -17.99 -1.72
C PHE A 120 -12.33 -16.73 -2.61
N ALA A 121 -12.68 -16.91 -3.89
CA ALA A 121 -13.00 -15.83 -4.84
C ALA A 121 -14.53 -15.68 -5.01
N PHE A 122 -14.96 -14.83 -5.94
CA PHE A 122 -16.38 -14.58 -6.23
C PHE A 122 -17.16 -14.07 -5.01
N VAL A 123 -16.63 -13.01 -4.39
CA VAL A 123 -17.29 -12.36 -3.26
C VAL A 123 -18.66 -11.83 -3.70
N THR A 124 -19.69 -12.09 -2.90
CA THR A 124 -21.05 -11.61 -3.16
C THR A 124 -21.10 -10.09 -3.00
N PHE A 125 -21.47 -9.41 -4.09
CA PHE A 125 -21.59 -7.96 -4.17
C PHE A 125 -23.05 -7.56 -4.31
N LEU A 126 -23.56 -6.86 -3.30
CA LEU A 126 -24.88 -6.23 -3.33
C LEU A 126 -24.81 -4.97 -4.20
N GLN A 127 -25.65 -4.91 -5.23
CA GLN A 127 -25.66 -3.78 -6.15
C GLN A 127 -25.99 -2.48 -5.39
N PRO A 128 -25.22 -1.38 -5.59
CA PRO A 128 -25.49 -0.11 -4.90
C PRO A 128 -26.87 0.49 -5.15
N THR A 129 -27.56 0.06 -6.21
CA THR A 129 -28.93 0.47 -6.55
C THR A 129 -30.01 -0.33 -5.81
N ASP A 130 -29.65 -1.42 -5.13
CA ASP A 130 -30.56 -2.20 -4.29
C ASP A 130 -30.89 -1.44 -2.99
N SER A 131 -32.14 -1.51 -2.52
CA SER A 131 -32.55 -0.84 -1.28
C SER A 131 -31.78 -1.34 -0.05
N LEU A 132 -31.42 -2.62 -0.01
CA LEU A 132 -30.66 -3.21 1.08
C LEU A 132 -29.26 -2.61 1.20
N PHE A 133 -28.69 -2.05 0.12
CA PHE A 133 -27.38 -1.40 0.18
C PHE A 133 -27.41 -0.19 1.12
N GLN A 134 -28.48 0.62 1.03
CA GLN A 134 -28.65 1.79 1.89
C GLN A 134 -28.92 1.38 3.33
N GLU A 135 -29.76 0.36 3.54
CA GLU A 135 -30.11 -0.15 4.86
C GLU A 135 -28.86 -0.68 5.60
N ILE A 136 -28.11 -1.58 4.95
CA ILE A 136 -26.90 -2.17 5.53
C ILE A 136 -25.82 -1.12 5.73
N GLY A 137 -25.61 -0.25 4.74
CA GLY A 137 -24.61 0.82 4.85
C GLY A 137 -24.90 1.77 6.00
N ALA A 138 -26.16 2.16 6.17
CA ALA A 138 -26.57 2.99 7.29
C ALA A 138 -26.48 2.24 8.63
N ASN A 139 -26.86 0.96 8.69
CA ASN A 139 -26.75 0.18 9.92
C ASN A 139 -25.30 -0.03 10.34
N PHE A 140 -24.42 -0.38 9.40
CA PHE A 140 -22.98 -0.50 9.64
C PHE A 140 -22.41 0.80 10.17
N LEU A 141 -22.70 1.93 9.53
CA LEU A 141 -22.14 3.21 9.95
C LEU A 141 -22.66 3.64 11.32
N ARG A 142 -23.96 3.50 11.60
CA ARG A 142 -24.53 3.77 12.94
C ARG A 142 -23.90 2.91 14.01
N THR A 143 -23.74 1.60 13.75
CA THR A 143 -23.13 0.66 14.68
C THR A 143 -21.67 1.03 14.94
N TYR A 144 -20.91 1.38 13.89
CA TYR A 144 -19.52 1.80 14.02
C TYR A 144 -19.39 3.11 14.83
N ILE A 145 -20.19 4.13 14.50
CA ILE A 145 -20.18 5.42 15.20
C ILE A 145 -20.62 5.27 16.65
N SER A 146 -21.63 4.44 16.93
CA SER A 146 -22.08 4.19 18.30
C SER A 146 -20.99 3.53 19.15
N GLU A 147 -20.17 2.67 18.55
CA GLU A 147 -19.07 2.01 19.26
C GLU A 147 -17.87 2.97 19.42
N PHE A 148 -17.48 3.69 18.37
CA PHE A 148 -16.16 4.32 18.28
C PHE A 148 -16.17 5.86 18.13
N GLY A 149 -17.34 6.48 17.99
CA GLY A 149 -17.48 7.87 17.57
C GLY A 149 -17.00 8.10 16.13
N THR A 150 -16.92 9.36 15.70
CA THR A 150 -16.47 9.71 14.33
C THR A 150 -15.70 11.02 14.26
N ASN A 151 -14.99 11.18 13.14
CA ASN A 151 -14.38 12.43 12.69
C ASN A 151 -14.84 12.79 11.26
N HIS A 152 -15.98 12.25 10.85
CA HIS A 152 -16.69 12.52 9.58
C HIS A 152 -15.97 12.10 8.30
N VAL A 153 -14.82 11.41 8.37
CA VAL A 153 -14.10 10.91 7.20
C VAL A 153 -14.18 9.40 7.14
N TYR A 154 -14.71 8.89 6.02
CA TYR A 154 -14.98 7.47 5.84
C TYR A 154 -14.36 6.93 4.56
N SER A 155 -13.79 5.73 4.63
CA SER A 155 -13.21 5.05 3.49
C SER A 155 -14.02 3.82 3.10
N ALA A 156 -14.30 3.73 1.80
CA ALA A 156 -14.91 2.57 1.17
C ALA A 156 -14.50 2.52 -0.30
N ASP A 157 -14.00 1.37 -0.74
CA ASP A 157 -13.57 1.14 -2.13
C ASP A 157 -14.48 0.14 -2.81
N LEU A 158 -15.16 0.55 -3.88
CA LEU A 158 -16.09 -0.32 -4.59
C LEU A 158 -15.39 -1.31 -5.53
N PHE A 159 -14.28 -0.93 -6.16
CA PHE A 159 -13.76 -1.64 -7.33
C PHE A 159 -12.22 -1.79 -7.32
N ASN A 160 -11.61 -1.93 -6.14
CA ASN A 160 -10.16 -2.13 -6.03
C ASN A 160 -9.72 -3.46 -6.67
N GLU A 161 -9.03 -3.40 -7.81
CA GLU A 161 -8.59 -4.54 -8.64
C GLU A 161 -9.70 -5.50 -9.09
N MET A 162 -10.94 -5.05 -8.95
CA MET A 162 -12.13 -5.81 -9.30
C MET A 162 -12.96 -4.97 -10.25
N PRO A 163 -13.10 -5.38 -11.53
CA PRO A 163 -13.82 -4.59 -12.50
C PRO A 163 -15.29 -4.43 -12.08
N PRO A 164 -15.88 -3.23 -12.29
CA PRO A 164 -17.30 -3.05 -12.07
C PRO A 164 -18.11 -3.96 -13.00
N PRO A 165 -19.30 -4.44 -12.58
CA PRO A 165 -20.19 -5.24 -13.42
C PRO A 165 -20.58 -4.59 -14.75
N SER A 166 -20.51 -3.25 -14.85
CA SER A 166 -20.71 -2.49 -16.08
C SER A 166 -19.76 -1.29 -16.12
N SER A 167 -19.24 -0.98 -17.30
CA SER A 167 -18.45 0.23 -17.58
C SER A 167 -19.30 1.41 -18.10
N ASP A 168 -20.63 1.26 -18.08
CA ASP A 168 -21.56 2.35 -18.41
C ASP A 168 -21.37 3.51 -17.40
N PRO A 169 -21.06 4.74 -17.87
CA PRO A 169 -20.98 5.91 -17.01
C PRO A 169 -22.19 6.12 -16.08
N ASN A 170 -23.42 5.80 -16.51
CA ASN A 170 -24.63 5.93 -15.69
C ASN A 170 -24.64 4.93 -14.53
N TYR A 171 -24.14 3.72 -14.76
CA TYR A 171 -23.99 2.70 -13.72
C TYR A 171 -22.95 3.14 -12.68
N LEU A 172 -21.78 3.60 -13.12
CA LEU A 172 -20.70 4.05 -12.23
C LEU A 172 -21.10 5.29 -11.41
N GLN A 173 -21.81 6.23 -12.04
CA GLN A 173 -22.40 7.38 -11.37
C GLN A 173 -23.40 6.92 -10.28
N SER A 174 -24.28 5.97 -10.59
CA SER A 174 -25.26 5.45 -9.63
C SER A 174 -24.58 4.77 -8.45
N CYS A 175 -23.51 4.02 -8.69
CA CYS A 175 -22.72 3.36 -7.64
C CYS A 175 -22.14 4.38 -6.64
N SER A 176 -21.46 5.40 -7.15
CA SER A 176 -20.85 6.46 -6.36
C SER A 176 -21.89 7.28 -5.59
N LYS A 177 -23.00 7.65 -6.25
CA LYS A 177 -24.12 8.37 -5.62
C LYS A 177 -24.74 7.56 -4.48
N SER A 178 -24.96 6.26 -4.68
CA SER A 178 -25.53 5.38 -3.66
C SER A 178 -24.61 5.22 -2.45
N LEU A 179 -23.30 5.00 -2.67
CA LEU A 179 -22.35 4.92 -1.56
C LEU A 179 -22.32 6.22 -0.76
N TYR A 180 -22.19 7.37 -1.43
CA TYR A 180 -22.16 8.64 -0.71
C TYR A 180 -23.48 8.95 0.01
N LYS A 181 -24.63 8.54 -0.56
CA LYS A 181 -25.93 8.64 0.10
C LYS A 181 -26.01 7.78 1.37
N SER A 182 -25.41 6.58 1.39
CA SER A 182 -25.45 5.73 2.59
C SER A 182 -24.68 6.35 3.75
N LEU A 183 -23.57 7.04 3.45
CA LEU A 183 -22.81 7.84 4.43
C LEU A 183 -23.65 9.00 4.96
N THR A 184 -24.14 9.85 4.06
CA THR A 184 -24.84 11.10 4.42
C THR A 184 -26.22 10.90 5.04
N THR A 185 -26.79 9.70 4.90
CA THR A 185 -28.02 9.29 5.61
C THR A 185 -27.79 9.16 7.12
N VAL A 186 -26.56 8.88 7.55
CA VAL A 186 -26.20 8.74 8.96
C VAL A 186 -25.40 9.94 9.46
N ASP A 187 -24.49 10.45 8.65
CA ASP A 187 -23.61 11.57 8.98
C ASP A 187 -23.65 12.63 7.86
N PRO A 188 -24.45 13.70 8.00
CA PRO A 188 -24.56 14.76 6.99
C PRO A 188 -23.24 15.47 6.67
N GLU A 189 -22.25 15.40 7.55
CA GLU A 189 -20.94 16.03 7.37
C GLU A 189 -19.95 15.15 6.61
N ALA A 190 -20.30 13.88 6.37
CA ALA A 190 -19.44 12.85 5.80
C ALA A 190 -18.61 13.32 4.59
N VAL A 191 -17.33 12.98 4.64
CA VAL A 191 -16.38 13.06 3.53
C VAL A 191 -15.96 11.64 3.19
N TRP A 192 -16.11 11.26 1.93
CA TRP A 192 -15.70 9.96 1.43
C TRP A 192 -14.26 10.02 0.93
N ILE A 193 -13.38 9.17 1.46
CA ILE A 193 -12.04 8.96 0.92
C ILE A 193 -11.96 7.61 0.18
N THR A 194 -11.44 7.64 -1.04
CA THR A 194 -11.36 6.46 -1.92
C THR A 194 -9.96 6.32 -2.49
N GLN A 195 -9.50 5.08 -2.63
CA GLN A 195 -8.24 4.78 -3.29
C GLN A 195 -8.36 5.06 -4.78
N GLY A 196 -7.37 5.75 -5.35
CA GLY A 196 -7.26 6.01 -6.79
C GLY A 196 -6.69 4.84 -7.59
N TRP A 197 -6.27 3.75 -6.93
CA TRP A 197 -5.59 2.61 -7.57
C TRP A 197 -6.38 2.01 -8.73
N MET A 198 -7.71 1.88 -8.60
CA MET A 198 -8.55 1.34 -9.68
C MET A 198 -8.41 2.11 -11.00
N PHE A 199 -8.14 3.42 -10.94
CA PHE A 199 -7.94 4.23 -12.13
C PHE A 199 -6.66 3.84 -12.88
N TYR A 200 -5.64 3.37 -12.17
CA TYR A 200 -4.40 2.85 -12.73
C TYR A 200 -4.51 1.35 -13.09
N SER A 201 -4.94 0.50 -12.15
CA SER A 201 -4.91 -0.96 -12.28
C SER A 201 -5.81 -1.49 -13.40
N ASP A 202 -6.95 -0.83 -13.63
CA ASP A 202 -7.94 -1.21 -14.63
C ASP A 202 -8.20 -0.02 -15.59
N SER A 203 -7.13 0.60 -16.09
CA SER A 203 -7.17 1.81 -16.92
C SER A 203 -8.03 1.67 -18.18
N ASP A 204 -8.15 0.45 -18.72
CA ASP A 204 -8.99 0.14 -19.88
C ASP A 204 -10.47 0.40 -19.59
N ILE A 205 -10.92 0.18 -18.36
CA ILE A 205 -12.28 0.46 -17.90
C ILE A 205 -12.42 1.92 -17.47
N TRP A 206 -11.45 2.41 -16.70
CA TRP A 206 -11.47 3.73 -16.10
C TRP A 206 -10.94 4.83 -17.03
N GLN A 207 -11.59 4.93 -18.19
CA GLN A 207 -11.39 6.00 -19.15
C GLN A 207 -11.99 7.33 -18.62
N PRO A 208 -11.66 8.49 -19.23
CA PRO A 208 -12.09 9.79 -18.73
C PRO A 208 -13.59 9.94 -18.50
N ALA A 209 -14.45 9.35 -19.35
CA ALA A 209 -15.91 9.45 -19.18
C ALA A 209 -16.40 8.69 -17.93
N GLN A 210 -15.87 7.49 -17.70
CA GLN A 210 -16.19 6.59 -16.59
C GLN A 210 -15.72 7.19 -15.26
N ALA A 211 -14.45 7.60 -15.21
CA ALA A 211 -13.87 8.26 -14.05
C ALA A 211 -14.63 9.56 -13.72
N ARG A 212 -14.92 10.40 -14.73
CA ARG A 212 -15.71 11.62 -14.53
C ARG A 212 -17.10 11.33 -13.98
N ALA A 213 -17.81 10.35 -14.54
CA ALA A 213 -19.16 10.02 -14.10
C ALA A 213 -19.20 9.52 -12.64
N PHE A 214 -18.21 8.71 -12.24
CA PHE A 214 -18.05 8.24 -10.87
C PHE A 214 -17.70 9.38 -9.91
N LEU A 215 -16.68 10.20 -10.23
CA LEU A 215 -16.17 11.25 -9.35
C LEU A 215 -17.12 12.44 -9.18
N ARG A 216 -17.87 12.79 -10.24
CA ARG A 216 -18.85 13.90 -10.22
C ARG A 216 -20.22 13.51 -9.68
N ALA A 217 -20.43 12.24 -9.33
CA ALA A 217 -21.66 11.80 -8.67
C ALA A 217 -21.76 12.29 -7.21
N VAL A 218 -20.62 12.69 -6.63
CA VAL A 218 -20.50 13.21 -5.26
C VAL A 218 -20.27 14.73 -5.33
N PRO A 219 -20.85 15.54 -4.42
CA PRO A 219 -20.57 16.96 -4.38
C PRO A 219 -19.07 17.26 -4.32
N LEU A 220 -18.64 18.36 -4.94
CA LEU A 220 -17.24 18.77 -4.91
C LEU A 220 -16.80 19.03 -3.46
N GLY A 221 -15.60 18.55 -3.11
CA GLY A 221 -15.06 18.67 -1.76
C GLY A 221 -15.58 17.63 -0.77
N LYS A 222 -16.51 16.76 -1.18
CA LYS A 222 -17.06 15.68 -0.35
C LYS A 222 -16.53 14.30 -0.71
N MET A 223 -15.62 14.23 -1.68
CA MET A 223 -14.81 13.06 -2.00
C MET A 223 -13.33 13.45 -2.04
N ILE A 224 -12.46 12.69 -1.36
CA ILE A 224 -11.01 12.83 -1.42
C ILE A 224 -10.44 11.60 -2.13
N ILE A 225 -9.59 11.81 -3.12
CA ILE A 225 -8.93 10.73 -3.85
C ILE A 225 -7.51 10.58 -3.33
N LEU A 226 -7.13 9.36 -2.93
CA LEU A 226 -5.72 9.03 -2.72
C LEU A 226 -5.11 8.67 -4.08
N ASP A 227 -4.29 9.56 -4.66
CA ASP A 227 -3.53 9.25 -5.89
C ASP A 227 -2.37 8.33 -5.51
N LEU A 228 -2.68 7.03 -5.48
CA LEU A 228 -2.06 6.07 -4.57
C LEU A 228 -0.57 5.81 -4.81
N GLN A 229 -0.10 5.99 -6.05
CA GLN A 229 1.30 5.81 -6.44
C GLN A 229 1.75 6.98 -7.31
N SER A 230 1.63 8.18 -6.76
CA SER A 230 1.92 9.40 -7.51
C SER A 230 3.41 9.55 -7.85
N GLU A 231 4.29 8.86 -7.13
CA GLU A 231 5.74 8.94 -7.32
C GLU A 231 6.21 8.23 -8.61
N LEU A 232 5.43 7.29 -9.15
CA LEU A 232 5.72 6.61 -10.43
C LEU A 232 4.59 6.74 -11.45
N HIS A 233 3.35 6.75 -10.97
CA HIS A 233 2.14 6.62 -11.79
C HIS A 233 1.06 7.64 -11.40
N PRO A 234 1.36 8.95 -11.41
CA PRO A 234 0.38 9.97 -11.06
C PRO A 234 -0.82 9.93 -12.01
N GLN A 235 -2.02 9.89 -11.45
CA GLN A 235 -3.26 9.87 -12.23
C GLN A 235 -3.87 11.25 -12.39
N TYR A 236 -3.51 12.24 -11.56
CA TYR A 236 -4.05 13.60 -11.60
C TYR A 236 -3.85 14.34 -12.94
N HIS A 237 -2.87 13.95 -13.77
CA HIS A 237 -2.72 14.47 -15.13
C HIS A 237 -3.71 13.83 -16.12
N ARG A 238 -3.81 12.49 -16.10
CA ARG A 238 -4.68 11.72 -17.00
C ARG A 238 -6.15 11.97 -16.70
N LEU A 239 -6.48 12.17 -15.42
CA LEU A 239 -7.79 12.54 -14.91
C LEU A 239 -7.67 13.98 -14.38
N PRO A 240 -7.84 15.02 -15.22
CA PRO A 240 -7.44 16.40 -14.94
C PRO A 240 -7.86 16.87 -13.53
N SER A 241 -6.90 16.82 -12.61
CA SER A 241 -7.06 17.02 -11.16
C SER A 241 -8.37 16.46 -10.60
N TYR A 242 -8.66 15.19 -10.92
CA TYR A 242 -9.87 14.47 -10.53
C TYR A 242 -11.17 15.22 -10.79
N TYR A 243 -11.18 15.99 -11.87
CA TYR A 243 -12.27 16.85 -12.28
C TYR A 243 -12.73 17.77 -11.14
N GLY A 244 -11.83 18.29 -10.33
CA GLY A 244 -12.15 19.25 -9.27
C GLY A 244 -12.45 18.63 -7.90
N GLN A 245 -12.45 17.30 -7.75
CA GLN A 245 -12.45 16.69 -6.42
C GLN A 245 -11.06 16.83 -5.77
N PRO A 246 -10.97 17.06 -4.45
CA PRO A 246 -9.69 17.06 -3.75
C PRO A 246 -8.92 15.75 -3.90
N PHE A 247 -7.60 15.82 -3.97
CA PHE A 247 -6.75 14.63 -3.93
C PHE A 247 -5.53 14.80 -3.02
N ILE A 248 -5.00 13.67 -2.57
CA ILE A 248 -3.75 13.56 -1.81
C ILE A 248 -2.74 12.86 -2.72
N TRP A 249 -1.59 13.49 -2.93
CA TRP A 249 -0.46 12.90 -3.64
C TRP A 249 0.19 11.88 -2.72
N CYS A 250 0.12 10.58 -3.04
CA CYS A 250 0.66 9.53 -2.19
C CYS A 250 1.93 8.92 -2.79
N MET A 251 2.88 8.60 -1.92
CA MET A 251 3.98 7.70 -2.23
C MET A 251 3.61 6.28 -1.81
N LEU A 252 3.48 5.37 -2.77
CA LEU A 252 3.24 3.95 -2.49
C LEU A 252 4.55 3.28 -2.05
N HIS A 253 5.59 3.40 -2.86
CA HIS A 253 6.95 2.89 -2.65
C HIS A 253 7.06 1.35 -2.49
N ASN A 254 6.43 0.75 -1.48
CA ASN A 254 6.60 -0.66 -1.15
C ASN A 254 5.36 -1.51 -1.50
N TYR A 255 5.61 -2.65 -2.15
CA TYR A 255 4.63 -3.71 -2.41
C TYR A 255 4.96 -4.94 -1.56
N GLY A 256 3.95 -5.53 -0.92
CA GLY A 256 4.00 -6.79 -0.19
C GLY A 256 4.95 -6.84 1.02
N GLY A 257 5.49 -5.71 1.48
CA GLY A 257 6.53 -5.69 2.50
C GLY A 257 7.85 -6.28 2.01
N VAL A 258 8.10 -6.31 0.70
CA VAL A 258 9.30 -6.95 0.17
C VAL A 258 10.54 -6.14 0.55
N ILE A 259 11.56 -6.83 1.07
CA ILE A 259 12.83 -6.25 1.48
C ILE A 259 13.75 -6.10 0.26
N GLY A 260 14.37 -4.92 0.11
CA GLY A 260 15.33 -4.60 -0.93
C GLY A 260 15.68 -3.12 -0.91
N LEU A 261 16.89 -2.72 -1.28
CA LEU A 261 17.19 -1.29 -1.43
C LEU A 261 16.50 -0.76 -2.69
N TYR A 262 15.59 0.20 -2.50
CA TYR A 262 14.75 0.76 -3.55
C TYR A 262 14.22 2.14 -3.15
N GLY A 263 14.05 3.01 -4.13
CA GLY A 263 13.37 4.29 -4.00
C GLY A 263 13.46 5.11 -5.28
N SER A 264 12.62 6.12 -5.37
CA SER A 264 12.57 7.11 -6.46
C SER A 264 12.77 8.51 -5.88
N LEU A 265 13.89 8.74 -5.20
CA LEU A 265 14.11 9.96 -4.41
C LEU A 265 13.95 11.23 -5.23
N ASP A 266 14.39 11.25 -6.50
CA ASP A 266 14.22 12.42 -7.37
C ASP A 266 12.75 12.77 -7.57
N GLN A 267 11.91 11.77 -7.81
CA GLN A 267 10.46 11.91 -8.04
C GLN A 267 9.73 12.30 -6.74
N VAL A 268 10.17 11.76 -5.60
CA VAL A 268 9.67 12.17 -4.29
C VAL A 268 10.02 13.63 -3.99
N ASN A 269 11.22 14.06 -4.38
CA ASN A 269 11.72 15.41 -4.11
C ASN A 269 11.03 16.49 -4.97
N THR A 270 10.55 16.18 -6.17
CA THR A 270 9.89 17.18 -7.05
C THR A 270 8.38 16.98 -7.18
N GLY A 271 7.91 15.73 -7.17
CA GLY A 271 6.54 15.34 -7.50
C GLY A 271 5.44 16.05 -6.69
N PRO A 272 5.54 16.17 -5.35
CA PRO A 272 4.55 16.91 -4.56
C PRO A 272 4.42 18.39 -4.98
N PHE A 273 5.51 19.03 -5.39
CA PHE A 273 5.49 20.42 -5.84
C PHE A 273 4.90 20.55 -7.24
N GLU A 274 5.20 19.61 -8.13
CA GLU A 274 4.59 19.53 -9.46
C GLU A 274 3.07 19.32 -9.35
N GLY A 275 2.62 18.40 -8.51
CA GLY A 275 1.20 18.16 -8.25
C GLY A 275 0.48 19.38 -7.65
N ARG A 276 1.15 20.11 -6.75
CA ARG A 276 0.62 21.35 -6.16
C ARG A 276 0.52 22.49 -7.18
N ASN A 277 1.51 22.62 -8.05
CA ASN A 277 1.61 23.72 -9.02
C ASN A 277 0.92 23.41 -10.37
N TYR A 278 0.39 22.20 -10.54
CA TYR A 278 -0.41 21.83 -11.71
C TYR A 278 -1.59 22.81 -11.90
N GLU A 279 -1.85 23.21 -13.13
CA GLU A 279 -2.92 24.15 -13.44
C GLU A 279 -4.29 23.57 -13.06
N GLY A 280 -5.03 24.29 -12.21
CA GLY A 280 -6.31 23.80 -11.68
C GLY A 280 -6.17 22.67 -10.66
N SER A 281 -4.98 22.51 -10.05
CA SER A 281 -4.75 21.51 -9.00
C SER A 281 -5.74 21.64 -7.85
N THR A 282 -6.24 20.48 -7.43
CA THR A 282 -7.06 20.26 -6.24
C THR A 282 -6.30 19.42 -5.21
N MET A 283 -4.97 19.41 -5.28
CA MET A 283 -4.13 18.74 -4.30
C MET A 283 -4.31 19.40 -2.93
N ILE A 284 -4.67 18.62 -1.92
CA ILE A 284 -4.88 19.10 -0.54
C ILE A 284 -3.89 18.52 0.47
N GLY A 285 -3.00 17.62 0.05
CA GLY A 285 -2.01 17.03 0.93
C GLY A 285 -1.09 16.04 0.24
N THR A 286 -0.14 15.53 1.03
CA THR A 286 0.78 14.45 0.69
C THR A 286 0.55 13.25 1.61
N GLY A 287 0.76 12.04 1.12
CA GLY A 287 0.47 10.81 1.87
C GLY A 287 1.50 9.70 1.67
N LEU A 288 1.45 8.72 2.57
CA LEU A 288 2.20 7.47 2.52
C LEU A 288 1.21 6.32 2.41
N THR A 289 1.34 5.50 1.38
CA THR A 289 0.48 4.33 1.14
C THR A 289 1.26 3.04 0.87
N PRO A 290 2.33 2.73 1.64
CA PRO A 290 3.07 1.50 1.44
C PRO A 290 2.26 0.28 1.90
N GLU A 291 2.43 -0.84 1.18
CA GLU A 291 1.86 -2.12 1.62
C GLU A 291 2.61 -2.70 2.83
N GLY A 292 3.90 -2.34 3.00
CA GLY A 292 4.71 -2.66 4.18
C GLY A 292 5.70 -1.55 4.53
N ILE A 293 5.97 -1.34 5.83
CA ILE A 293 6.64 -0.12 6.34
C ILE A 293 8.08 -0.33 6.85
N GLU A 294 8.52 -1.57 7.07
CA GLU A 294 9.79 -1.86 7.77
C GLU A 294 11.00 -1.92 6.81
N THR A 295 11.08 -0.99 5.84
CA THR A 295 12.15 -0.92 4.84
C THR A 295 12.51 0.52 4.48
N ASN A 296 13.71 0.77 3.95
CA ASN A 296 14.09 2.00 3.25
C ASN A 296 13.76 3.33 3.97
N ASP A 297 14.08 3.45 5.27
CA ASP A 297 13.80 4.64 6.10
C ASP A 297 14.08 5.98 5.41
N ILE A 298 15.18 6.07 4.66
CA ILE A 298 15.60 7.27 3.93
C ILE A 298 14.53 7.81 2.97
N VAL A 299 13.76 6.93 2.32
CA VAL A 299 12.71 7.31 1.37
C VAL A 299 11.51 7.89 2.12
N TYR A 300 11.13 7.27 3.23
CA TYR A 300 10.04 7.73 4.07
C TYR A 300 10.37 9.01 4.83
N GLU A 301 11.63 9.21 5.25
CA GLU A 301 12.07 10.47 5.87
C GLU A 301 11.94 11.63 4.87
N LEU A 302 12.47 11.47 3.66
CA LEU A 302 12.34 12.49 2.61
C LEU A 302 10.86 12.82 2.32
N MET A 303 10.02 11.79 2.14
CA MET A 303 8.61 12.00 1.80
C MET A 303 7.83 12.71 2.93
N ASN A 304 8.10 12.37 4.19
CA ASN A 304 7.47 13.07 5.32
C ASN A 304 7.91 14.55 5.39
N GLU A 305 9.17 14.86 5.06
CA GLU A 305 9.63 16.24 4.98
C GLU A 305 8.91 17.04 3.88
N MET A 306 8.54 16.42 2.74
CA MET A 306 7.89 17.14 1.63
C MET A 306 6.58 17.83 2.03
N ALA A 307 5.89 17.34 3.06
CA ALA A 307 4.70 17.99 3.61
C ALA A 307 4.99 19.38 4.22
N TRP A 308 6.22 19.59 4.71
CA TRP A 308 6.64 20.80 5.44
C TRP A 308 7.47 21.76 4.59
N ARG A 309 7.88 21.34 3.40
CA ARG A 309 8.77 22.12 2.53
C ARG A 309 7.98 22.98 1.53
N LYS A 310 8.64 24.05 1.08
CA LYS A 310 8.17 24.94 0.00
C LYS A 310 8.80 24.63 -1.36
N GLY A 311 9.86 23.82 -1.38
CA GLY A 311 10.53 23.37 -2.59
C GLY A 311 11.46 22.17 -2.30
N PRO A 312 12.05 21.60 -3.36
CA PRO A 312 12.92 20.43 -3.27
C PRO A 312 14.12 20.64 -2.34
N VAL A 313 14.69 19.55 -1.82
CA VAL A 313 15.98 19.54 -1.12
C VAL A 313 17.14 19.53 -2.12
N ASP A 314 18.29 20.07 -1.70
CA ASP A 314 19.57 19.72 -2.30
C ASP A 314 20.03 18.37 -1.73
N PHE A 315 20.26 17.38 -2.59
CA PHE A 315 20.59 16.03 -2.13
C PHE A 315 21.98 15.91 -1.52
N HIS A 316 22.93 16.77 -1.88
CA HIS A 316 24.25 16.72 -1.26
C HIS A 316 24.11 17.13 0.22
N GLU A 317 23.55 18.31 0.46
CA GLU A 317 23.34 18.82 1.83
C GLU A 317 22.41 17.89 2.63
N TRP A 318 21.30 17.45 2.03
CA TRP A 318 20.30 16.63 2.72
C TRP A 318 20.84 15.25 3.13
N LEU A 319 21.62 14.59 2.27
CA LEU A 319 22.19 13.28 2.60
C LEU A 319 23.31 13.38 3.65
N GLU A 320 24.09 14.45 3.63
CA GLU A 320 25.09 14.73 4.67
C GLU A 320 24.43 14.87 6.04
N ASP A 321 23.37 15.67 6.08
CA ASP A 321 22.55 15.92 7.26
C ASP A 321 21.83 14.64 7.75
N PHE A 322 21.24 13.87 6.83
CA PHE A 322 20.62 12.59 7.13
C PHE A 322 21.63 11.63 7.78
N ALA A 323 22.82 11.48 7.20
CA ALA A 323 23.87 10.62 7.74
C ALA A 323 24.25 11.03 9.15
N ARG A 324 24.47 12.33 9.37
CA ARG A 324 24.88 12.87 10.67
C ARG A 324 23.83 12.63 11.73
N ARG A 325 22.55 12.91 11.44
CA ARG A 325 21.43 12.69 12.37
C ARG A 325 21.22 11.22 12.68
N ARG A 326 21.27 10.35 11.65
CA ARG A 326 21.01 8.91 11.80
C ARG A 326 22.12 8.18 12.54
N TYR A 327 23.37 8.54 12.30
CA TYR A 327 24.51 7.78 12.84
C TYR A 327 25.21 8.46 14.02
N GLY A 328 24.94 9.76 14.26
CA GLY A 328 25.49 10.50 15.39
C GLY A 328 26.96 10.93 15.24
N THR A 329 27.53 10.83 14.04
CA THR A 329 28.90 11.23 13.73
C THR A 329 29.00 11.80 12.31
N ASP A 330 30.01 12.62 12.07
CA ASP A 330 30.28 13.24 10.76
C ASP A 330 31.26 12.36 9.96
N SER A 331 30.73 11.37 9.25
CA SER A 331 31.53 10.39 8.51
C SER A 331 31.44 10.63 7.00
N ALA A 332 32.53 11.18 6.42
CA ALA A 332 32.65 11.37 4.98
C ALA A 332 32.46 10.06 4.18
N LYS A 333 32.84 8.91 4.75
CA LYS A 333 32.62 7.59 4.14
C LYS A 333 31.12 7.29 3.97
N LEU A 334 30.33 7.54 5.02
CA LEU A 334 28.88 7.27 5.00
C LEU A 334 28.13 8.26 4.12
N GLN A 335 28.52 9.53 4.13
CA GLN A 335 27.96 10.54 3.24
C GLN A 335 28.18 10.15 1.77
N LEU A 336 29.41 9.79 1.41
CA LEU A 336 29.74 9.34 0.07
C LEU A 336 28.97 8.06 -0.30
N ALA A 337 28.90 7.08 0.60
CA ALA A 337 28.16 5.84 0.37
C ALA A 337 26.67 6.11 0.09
N LEU A 338 26.03 7.00 0.84
CA LEU A 338 24.65 7.41 0.60
C LEU A 338 24.46 8.09 -0.75
N MET A 339 25.43 8.87 -1.24
CA MET A 339 25.39 9.43 -2.60
C MET A 339 25.46 8.33 -3.68
N TYR A 340 26.28 7.30 -3.49
CA TYR A 340 26.31 6.13 -4.37
C TYR A 340 24.98 5.37 -4.36
N LEU A 341 24.35 5.20 -3.19
CA LEU A 341 23.03 4.58 -3.09
C LEU A 341 21.93 5.46 -3.70
N LYS A 342 21.98 6.78 -3.46
CA LYS A 342 21.08 7.77 -4.07
C LYS A 342 21.04 7.61 -5.56
N ARG A 343 22.19 7.67 -6.24
CA ARG A 343 22.24 7.61 -7.71
C ARG A 343 21.96 6.23 -8.32
N SER A 344 21.84 5.19 -7.48
CA SER A 344 21.63 3.80 -7.90
C SER A 344 20.28 3.25 -7.41
N VAL A 345 20.28 2.51 -6.30
CA VAL A 345 19.10 1.85 -5.71
C VAL A 345 17.97 2.82 -5.36
N TYR A 346 18.30 4.06 -5.01
CA TYR A 346 17.32 5.06 -4.58
C TYR A 346 16.94 6.07 -5.68
N ASN A 347 17.33 5.83 -6.94
CA ASN A 347 16.87 6.62 -8.09
C ASN A 347 16.26 5.76 -9.19
N ALA A 348 15.27 4.95 -8.82
CA ALA A 348 14.46 4.22 -9.77
C ALA A 348 13.57 5.19 -10.56
N THR A 349 13.92 5.41 -11.83
CA THR A 349 13.10 6.18 -12.78
C THR A 349 12.24 5.30 -13.68
N ASP A 350 12.51 4.00 -13.68
CA ASP A 350 11.79 3.02 -14.48
C ASP A 350 10.50 2.65 -13.72
N PRO A 351 9.30 2.78 -14.30
CA PRO A 351 8.05 2.31 -13.69
C PRO A 351 7.97 0.77 -13.54
N TYR A 352 9.10 0.08 -13.40
CA TYR A 352 9.18 -1.35 -13.61
C TYR A 352 8.71 -2.16 -12.40
N PRO A 353 7.85 -3.17 -12.61
CA PRO A 353 7.26 -4.04 -11.58
C PRO A 353 8.23 -5.07 -10.96
N ASN A 354 9.53 -4.78 -10.91
CA ASN A 354 10.58 -5.75 -10.53
C ASN A 354 11.22 -5.51 -9.17
N HIS A 355 10.83 -4.46 -8.42
CA HIS A 355 11.19 -4.40 -7.01
C HIS A 355 10.67 -5.66 -6.31
N GLY A 356 11.52 -6.29 -5.51
CA GLY A 356 11.14 -7.50 -4.78
C GLY A 356 11.04 -8.77 -5.61
N LYS A 357 11.58 -8.81 -6.84
CA LYS A 357 11.59 -10.02 -7.65
C LYS A 357 13.01 -10.52 -7.96
N TYR A 358 13.84 -10.68 -6.93
CA TYR A 358 15.23 -11.11 -7.05
C TYR A 358 15.38 -12.63 -7.25
N ILE A 359 16.51 -13.09 -7.79
CA ILE A 359 16.72 -14.53 -8.00
C ILE A 359 16.59 -15.32 -6.69
N LEU A 360 17.13 -14.78 -5.60
CA LEU A 360 17.19 -15.41 -4.29
C LEU A 360 15.81 -15.79 -3.71
N ILE A 361 14.78 -14.98 -3.96
CA ILE A 361 13.45 -15.10 -3.33
C ILE A 361 12.38 -15.65 -4.28
N ARG A 362 12.76 -15.99 -5.52
CA ARG A 362 11.85 -16.63 -6.48
C ARG A 362 11.97 -18.15 -6.40
N ARG A 363 10.89 -18.85 -6.74
CA ARG A 363 10.93 -20.30 -6.94
C ARG A 363 12.01 -20.64 -7.99
N PRO A 364 12.97 -21.54 -7.68
CA PRO A 364 14.04 -21.89 -8.61
C PRO A 364 13.51 -22.35 -9.97
N SER A 365 14.14 -21.85 -11.02
CA SER A 365 13.81 -22.17 -12.42
C SER A 365 15.06 -21.98 -13.26
N LEU A 366 15.12 -22.60 -14.45
CA LEU A 366 16.20 -22.38 -15.44
C LEU A 366 15.91 -21.20 -16.38
N LYS A 367 14.81 -20.47 -16.14
CA LYS A 367 14.29 -19.42 -17.01
C LYS A 367 14.26 -18.03 -16.35
N LEU A 368 14.79 -17.88 -15.14
CA LEU A 368 14.86 -16.57 -14.51
C LEU A 368 15.90 -15.72 -15.23
N THR A 369 15.72 -14.40 -15.19
CA THR A 369 16.69 -13.44 -15.69
C THR A 369 16.86 -12.37 -14.62
N PRO A 370 18.06 -12.21 -14.05
CA PRO A 370 18.32 -11.14 -13.09
C PRO A 370 18.22 -9.79 -13.80
N TYR A 371 17.67 -8.79 -13.11
CA TYR A 371 17.54 -7.42 -13.62
C TYR A 371 17.65 -6.42 -12.47
N VAL A 372 18.38 -5.34 -12.71
CA VAL A 372 18.45 -4.15 -11.88
C VAL A 372 18.44 -2.91 -12.78
N TRP A 373 17.90 -1.79 -12.29
CA TRP A 373 17.83 -0.51 -13.03
C TRP A 373 19.08 0.38 -12.82
N TYR A 374 20.07 -0.12 -12.10
CA TYR A 374 21.26 0.62 -11.67
C TYR A 374 22.53 -0.20 -11.87
N SER A 375 23.70 0.44 -11.73
CA SER A 375 25.00 -0.23 -11.73
C SER A 375 25.24 -0.96 -10.39
N PRO A 376 25.36 -2.31 -10.35
CA PRO A 376 25.67 -3.04 -9.12
C PRO A 376 26.96 -2.56 -8.43
N ASN A 377 27.91 -2.01 -9.21
CA ASN A 377 29.16 -1.47 -8.68
C ASN A 377 28.94 -0.34 -7.67
N ASP A 378 27.91 0.50 -7.85
CA ASP A 378 27.62 1.57 -6.90
C ASP A 378 27.21 1.03 -5.53
N VAL A 379 26.47 -0.09 -5.50
CA VAL A 379 26.13 -0.77 -4.24
C VAL A 379 27.37 -1.43 -3.62
N PHE A 380 28.25 -2.04 -4.41
CA PHE A 380 29.48 -2.63 -3.88
C PHE A 380 30.44 -1.57 -3.31
N VAL A 381 30.55 -0.41 -3.95
CA VAL A 381 31.33 0.71 -3.41
C VAL A 381 30.70 1.27 -2.14
N ALA A 382 29.39 1.47 -2.11
CA ALA A 382 28.70 1.88 -0.90
C ALA A 382 28.87 0.87 0.23
N TRP A 383 28.80 -0.43 -0.07
CA TRP A 383 29.01 -1.50 0.91
C TRP A 383 30.42 -1.47 1.49
N ASP A 384 31.46 -1.35 0.66
CA ASP A 384 32.85 -1.22 1.11
C ASP A 384 33.05 0.01 2.01
N LEU A 385 32.48 1.16 1.62
CA LEU A 385 32.53 2.38 2.44
C LEU A 385 31.85 2.20 3.80
N PHE A 386 30.70 1.51 3.85
CA PHE A 386 30.03 1.18 5.10
C PHE A 386 30.89 0.26 5.96
N VAL A 387 31.44 -0.83 5.41
CA VAL A 387 32.33 -1.75 6.15
C VAL A 387 33.55 -1.02 6.68
N ASN A 388 34.21 -0.21 5.86
CA ASN A 388 35.39 0.57 6.25
C ASN A 388 35.06 1.70 7.25
N ALA A 389 33.80 2.07 7.43
CA ALA A 389 33.38 3.01 8.47
C ALA A 389 33.23 2.32 9.85
N SER A 390 33.22 0.98 9.91
CA SER A 390 33.03 0.23 11.16
C SER A 390 34.16 0.39 12.18
N ASP A 391 35.34 0.85 11.73
CA ASP A 391 36.48 1.17 12.60
C ASP A 391 36.19 2.33 13.56
N ASP A 392 35.18 3.16 13.28
CA ASP A 392 34.75 4.24 14.18
C ASP A 392 34.02 3.63 15.40
N PRO A 393 34.50 3.85 16.64
CA PRO A 393 33.88 3.32 17.84
C PRO A 393 32.41 3.75 18.02
N ILE A 394 32.05 4.97 17.59
CA ILE A 394 30.67 5.48 17.66
C ILE A 394 29.77 4.66 16.72
N LEU A 395 30.21 4.47 15.48
CA LEU A 395 29.47 3.68 14.49
C LEU A 395 29.35 2.21 14.90
N SER A 396 30.43 1.63 15.43
CA SER A 396 30.45 0.24 15.91
C SER A 396 29.42 -0.05 17.02
N GLN A 397 28.93 0.99 17.71
CA GLN A 397 27.89 0.88 18.74
C GLN A 397 26.52 1.36 18.27
N SER A 398 26.43 2.12 17.17
CA SER A 398 25.18 2.67 16.65
C SER A 398 24.25 1.56 16.09
N PRO A 399 23.05 1.37 16.67
CA PRO A 399 22.10 0.38 16.16
C PRO A 399 21.60 0.69 14.74
N LEU A 400 21.43 1.98 14.41
CA LEU A 400 20.97 2.41 13.09
C LEU A 400 22.03 2.20 12.01
N TYR A 401 23.31 2.43 12.34
CA TYR A 401 24.41 2.07 11.44
C TYR A 401 24.47 0.55 11.21
N LYS A 402 24.36 -0.26 12.27
CA LYS A 402 24.35 -1.73 12.15
C LYS A 402 23.19 -2.22 11.28
N HIS A 403 22.01 -1.65 11.47
CA HIS A 403 20.83 -1.95 10.66
C HIS A 403 21.12 -1.73 9.17
N ASP A 404 21.65 -0.55 8.81
CA ASP A 404 21.89 -0.20 7.41
C ASP A 404 23.07 -0.98 6.81
N LEU A 405 24.12 -1.24 7.60
CA LEU A 405 25.21 -2.11 7.20
C LEU A 405 24.69 -3.53 6.88
N VAL A 406 23.76 -4.06 7.69
CA VAL A 406 23.13 -5.36 7.42
C VAL A 406 22.29 -5.33 6.14
N ASP A 407 21.48 -4.30 5.91
CA ASP A 407 20.64 -4.21 4.71
C ASP A 407 21.46 -4.03 3.42
N ILE A 408 22.52 -3.20 3.47
CA ILE A 408 23.45 -3.02 2.34
C ILE A 408 24.24 -4.32 2.10
N THR A 409 24.67 -5.01 3.15
CA THR A 409 25.32 -6.34 3.03
C THR A 409 24.38 -7.33 2.36
N ARG A 410 23.13 -7.42 2.83
CA ARG A 410 22.08 -8.27 2.23
C ARG A 410 21.89 -7.93 0.75
N GLN A 411 21.87 -6.64 0.39
CA GLN A 411 21.77 -6.20 -1.00
C GLN A 411 23.00 -6.64 -1.84
N GLY A 412 24.22 -6.49 -1.31
CA GLY A 412 25.45 -6.96 -1.97
C GLY A 412 25.46 -8.47 -2.21
N LEU A 413 24.98 -9.26 -1.25
CA LEU A 413 24.85 -10.72 -1.38
C LEU A 413 23.79 -11.11 -2.42
N GLN A 414 22.67 -10.40 -2.45
CA GLN A 414 21.64 -10.57 -3.46
C GLN A 414 22.19 -10.31 -4.88
N LEU A 415 22.91 -9.21 -5.08
CA LEU A 415 23.55 -8.88 -6.36
C LEU A 415 24.61 -9.91 -6.76
N THR A 416 25.34 -10.44 -5.79
CA THR A 416 26.30 -11.53 -6.02
C THR A 416 25.59 -12.77 -6.56
N MET A 417 24.45 -13.15 -5.96
CA MET A 417 23.64 -14.28 -6.42
C MET A 417 23.08 -14.05 -7.83
N ASP A 418 22.60 -12.84 -8.11
CA ASP A 418 22.11 -12.45 -9.43
C ASP A 418 23.21 -12.58 -10.50
N ALA A 419 24.46 -12.23 -10.18
CA ALA A 419 25.61 -12.40 -11.09
C ALA A 419 26.06 -13.87 -11.26
N MET A 420 25.86 -14.70 -10.23
CA MET A 420 26.22 -16.12 -10.27
C MET A 420 25.20 -16.97 -11.03
N TYR A 421 23.91 -16.67 -10.88
CA TYR A 421 22.82 -17.50 -11.39
C TYR A 421 22.93 -17.84 -12.90
N PRO A 422 23.21 -16.89 -13.82
CA PRO A 422 23.37 -17.21 -15.24
C PRO A 422 24.53 -18.18 -15.52
N LYS A 423 25.62 -18.09 -14.74
CA LYS A 423 26.78 -18.98 -14.86
C LYS A 423 26.42 -20.41 -14.47
N VAL A 424 25.67 -20.57 -13.37
CA VAL A 424 25.16 -21.88 -12.91
C VAL A 424 24.21 -22.48 -13.95
N VAL A 425 23.25 -21.71 -14.46
CA VAL A 425 22.31 -22.17 -15.50
C VAL A 425 23.06 -22.57 -16.78
N GLN A 426 24.06 -21.81 -17.20
CA GLN A 426 24.86 -22.14 -18.39
C GLN A 426 25.69 -23.41 -18.18
N ALA A 427 26.32 -23.57 -17.01
CA ALA A 427 27.09 -24.77 -16.68
C ALA A 427 26.20 -26.02 -16.67
N PHE A 428 24.99 -25.92 -16.11
CA PHE A 428 23.97 -26.97 -16.15
C PHE A 428 23.60 -27.34 -17.59
N ARG A 429 23.25 -26.35 -18.42
CA ARG A 429 22.89 -26.58 -19.83
C ARG A 429 24.03 -27.22 -20.64
N ARG A 430 25.28 -26.90 -20.30
CA ARG A 430 26.49 -27.47 -20.92
C ARG A 430 26.94 -28.80 -20.31
N ARG A 431 26.24 -29.32 -19.30
CA ARG A 431 26.61 -30.54 -18.55
C ARG A 431 28.04 -30.46 -17.96
N ASN A 432 28.50 -29.27 -17.58
CA ASN A 432 29.84 -29.05 -17.03
C ASN A 432 29.82 -29.16 -15.50
N VAL A 433 30.05 -30.38 -15.01
CA VAL A 433 30.03 -30.72 -13.58
C VAL A 433 31.11 -29.99 -12.78
N THR A 434 32.27 -29.69 -13.37
CA THR A 434 33.36 -28.99 -12.68
C THR A 434 32.99 -27.55 -12.36
N VAL A 435 32.35 -26.83 -13.29
CA VAL A 435 31.88 -25.45 -13.06
C VAL A 435 30.69 -25.42 -12.11
N LEU A 436 29.79 -26.41 -12.19
CA LEU A 436 28.68 -26.55 -11.24
C LEU A 436 29.19 -26.74 -9.80
N ARG A 437 30.15 -27.65 -9.59
CA ARG A 437 30.77 -27.89 -8.27
C ARG A 437 31.59 -26.70 -7.76
N LYS A 438 32.19 -25.90 -8.65
CA LYS A 438 32.82 -24.63 -8.25
C LYS A 438 31.78 -23.57 -7.85
N GLY A 439 30.59 -23.62 -8.44
CA GLY A 439 29.42 -22.88 -7.97
C GLY A 439 29.00 -23.27 -6.55
N ASP A 440 29.17 -24.54 -6.15
CA ASP A 440 28.93 -25.02 -4.77
C ASP A 440 30.01 -24.55 -3.76
N SER A 441 31.27 -24.39 -4.19
CA SER A 441 32.40 -24.03 -3.30
C SER A 441 32.45 -22.56 -2.86
N MET A 442 31.48 -21.73 -3.26
CA MET A 442 31.30 -20.35 -2.73
C MET A 442 30.19 -20.28 -1.66
N ASN A 443 29.66 -21.43 -1.20
CA ASN A 443 28.88 -21.50 0.05
C ASN A 443 29.71 -21.14 1.31
N THR A 444 31.02 -20.95 1.15
CA THR A 444 31.87 -20.21 2.09
C THR A 444 32.16 -18.85 1.45
N MET A 445 31.59 -17.77 2.00
CA MET A 445 32.08 -16.42 1.71
C MET A 445 33.61 -16.41 1.91
N PRO A 446 34.39 -15.68 1.10
CA PRO A 446 35.82 -15.57 1.36
C PRO A 446 36.00 -14.99 2.75
N GLU A 447 36.79 -15.67 3.59
CA GLU A 447 37.37 -15.03 4.76
C GLU A 447 38.04 -13.74 4.29
N THR A 448 37.52 -12.61 4.77
CA THR A 448 38.12 -11.30 4.63
C THR A 448 39.57 -11.38 5.10
N LYS A 449 40.50 -11.09 4.20
CA LYS A 449 41.89 -10.77 4.53
C LYS A 449 42.08 -9.28 4.60
#